data_AF-H8X2A4-F1
#
_entry.id   AF-H8X2A4-F1
#
_cell.length_a   1.000
_cell.length_b   1.000
_cell.length_c   1.000
_cell.angle_alpha   90.00
_cell.angle_beta   90.00
_cell.angle_gamma   90.00
#
_symmetry.space_group_name_H-M   'P 1'
#
loop_
_entity.id
_entity.type
_entity.pdbx_description
1 polymer ?
#
loop_
_entity_poly.entity_id
_entity_poly.type
_entity_poly.pdbx_seq_one_letter_code
_entity_poly.pdbx_strand_id
1 'polypeptide(L)'
;MHNENTPLIHHDRRLSHISEVDENEVVSYVRQKRQSIVSAKNDMPRPMNNLHHEASPTALHPHGSHGEDFRSLSPQVSHSTVISQTISEILLHHTDDIGPEPKTSLLRETRLLLKFAVPIVITFLLQYSLTFASVLSVGRLGSTELAAVSLSSMTANISGYAIIQGVSTCLDTLCAQAFGRKEFNQVGIAFVRCNYLLLLCCIPTVLIWTNSNTILGLIVQEQPDLCELASKYLKVLSIGLPGFVLFENAKHFLQCQGIFHASTYVLAFCAPVNAILNYMLVWDQHLGVGFIGAPISVVITNWLMCGLLYGYIFFVDGYQCWPKQHLFNKVFFSNWSRMIRLSIPGVFMVEAEWLAFEIITFQAAKLGTTTLAAQSIVSTTLVVLYQIPFGMSVVCSTRIAWYIGAASGYAAKLATKASIFTSIVFGFINCVIILTFRHSLAKLYTKEQDVIEVAAKVLIVGAAYQISDFISCSTGGVLRGQGRQYIGGVLNLVGYYLIALPCAYYFAFICKLELIGLWYGMIIALLVVSFSQLYFTVTSNWDKIIDECVSEGIADEGNLTIDAHSLLPSMSSTIVV
;
A
#
# COMPACT_ATOMS: atom_id res chain seq x y z
N MET A 1 66.73 -8.02 9.76
CA MET A 1 65.79 -8.36 8.65
C MET A 1 64.41 -8.54 9.27
N HIS A 2 63.44 -7.70 8.88
CA HIS A 2 61.97 -7.86 8.87
C HIS A 2 61.23 -8.58 10.02
N ASN A 3 60.02 -8.24 10.46
CA ASN A 3 59.10 -7.12 10.30
C ASN A 3 58.00 -7.31 11.40
N GLU A 4 57.18 -6.30 11.61
CA GLU A 4 55.99 -6.14 12.48
C GLU A 4 55.15 -7.40 12.83
N ASN A 5 54.59 -7.43 14.05
CA ASN A 5 53.15 -7.65 14.30
C ASN A 5 52.80 -7.65 15.81
N THR A 6 52.11 -6.61 16.25
CA THR A 6 51.39 -6.53 17.54
C THR A 6 49.92 -6.86 17.30
N PRO A 7 49.29 -7.80 18.01
CA PRO A 7 47.84 -7.84 18.11
C PRO A 7 47.39 -7.27 19.46
N LEU A 8 46.68 -6.15 19.41
CA LEU A 8 45.91 -5.59 20.50
C LEU A 8 44.68 -6.46 20.76
N ILE A 9 44.70 -7.13 21.92
CA ILE A 9 43.59 -7.43 22.84
C ILE A 9 42.17 -7.28 22.25
N HIS A 10 41.59 -8.39 21.79
CA HIS A 10 40.15 -8.51 21.60
C HIS A 10 39.48 -8.75 22.95
N HIS A 11 38.72 -7.75 23.41
CA HIS A 11 37.83 -7.87 24.55
C HIS A 11 36.63 -8.73 24.17
N ASP A 12 36.52 -9.85 24.88
CA ASP A 12 35.42 -10.79 24.90
C ASP A 12 34.11 -10.07 25.31
N ARG A 13 33.13 -10.02 24.41
CA ARG A 13 31.73 -9.66 24.72
C ARG A 13 30.80 -10.72 24.15
N ARG A 14 30.67 -11.80 24.92
CA ARG A 14 29.51 -12.69 24.95
C ARG A 14 28.22 -11.86 25.08
N LEU A 15 27.49 -11.64 23.98
CA LEU A 15 26.05 -11.27 23.91
C LEU A 15 25.59 -11.01 22.46
N SER A 16 25.54 -12.02 21.57
CA SER A 16 24.75 -11.93 20.32
C SER A 16 24.57 -13.24 19.54
N HIS A 17 24.49 -14.41 20.19
CA HIS A 17 23.96 -15.61 19.52
C HIS A 17 22.42 -15.58 19.55
N ILE A 18 21.83 -14.74 18.69
CA ILE A 18 20.50 -14.99 18.13
C ILE A 18 20.81 -15.55 16.75
N SER A 19 20.52 -16.83 16.52
CA SER A 19 20.76 -17.51 15.24
C SER A 19 20.16 -16.68 14.09
N GLU A 20 21.03 -16.03 13.32
CA GLU A 20 20.71 -15.54 11.99
C GLU A 20 20.31 -16.78 11.18
N VAL A 21 19.09 -16.76 10.65
CA VAL A 21 18.60 -17.83 9.79
C VAL A 21 19.45 -17.78 8.53
N ASP A 22 20.09 -18.89 8.15
CA ASP A 22 20.91 -18.94 6.95
C ASP A 22 20.02 -18.64 5.72
N GLU A 23 20.35 -17.58 4.98
CA GLU A 23 19.58 -17.18 3.80
C GLU A 23 19.54 -18.30 2.76
N ASN A 24 20.55 -19.17 2.71
CA ASN A 24 20.59 -20.32 1.81
C ASN A 24 19.59 -21.41 2.23
N GLU A 25 19.37 -21.60 3.54
CA GLU A 25 18.33 -22.51 4.06
C GLU A 25 16.93 -21.98 3.73
N VAL A 26 16.71 -20.67 3.82
CA VAL A 26 15.41 -20.06 3.42
C VAL A 26 15.19 -20.20 1.92
N VAL A 27 16.21 -19.94 1.10
CA VAL A 27 16.11 -20.06 -0.37
C VAL A 27 15.86 -21.51 -0.79
N SER A 28 16.55 -22.47 -0.18
CA SER A 28 16.36 -23.90 -0.47
C SER A 28 14.98 -24.38 -0.01
N TYR A 29 14.52 -24.00 1.17
CA TYR A 29 13.16 -24.26 1.66
C TYR A 29 12.09 -23.73 0.70
N VAL A 30 12.20 -22.46 0.28
CA VAL A 30 11.24 -21.84 -0.65
C VAL A 30 11.21 -22.57 -1.99
N ARG A 31 12.37 -22.95 -2.52
CA ARG A 31 12.46 -23.69 -3.80
C ARG A 31 11.91 -25.11 -3.69
N GLN A 32 12.27 -25.86 -2.66
CA GLN A 32 11.79 -27.22 -2.42
C GLN A 32 10.28 -27.26 -2.21
N LYS A 33 9.74 -26.34 -1.40
CA LYS A 33 8.30 -26.26 -1.14
C LYS A 33 7.49 -25.80 -2.35
N ARG A 34 8.08 -24.97 -3.22
CA ARG A 34 7.46 -24.60 -4.50
C ARG A 34 7.42 -25.79 -5.46
N GLN A 35 8.53 -26.51 -5.59
CA GLN A 35 8.61 -27.71 -6.42
C GLN A 35 7.62 -28.77 -5.93
N SER A 36 7.47 -28.92 -4.61
CA SER A 36 6.54 -29.88 -4.03
C SER A 36 5.07 -29.56 -4.35
N ILE A 37 4.66 -28.30 -4.28
CA ILE A 37 3.32 -27.84 -4.67
C ILE A 37 3.08 -28.04 -6.17
N VAL A 38 4.08 -27.75 -7.01
CA VAL A 38 3.99 -27.92 -8.47
C VAL A 38 3.86 -29.40 -8.84
N SER A 39 4.68 -30.26 -8.27
CA SER A 39 4.65 -31.71 -8.51
C SER A 39 3.34 -32.33 -8.04
N ALA A 40 2.87 -31.98 -6.84
CA ALA A 40 1.54 -32.39 -6.34
C ALA A 40 0.40 -31.98 -7.29
N LYS A 41 0.50 -30.80 -7.93
CA LYS A 41 -0.49 -30.33 -8.90
C LYS A 41 -0.44 -31.06 -10.23
N ASN A 42 0.74 -31.52 -10.66
CA ASN A 42 0.90 -32.33 -11.87
C ASN A 42 0.44 -33.77 -11.66
N ASP A 43 0.55 -34.29 -10.43
CA ASP A 43 0.11 -35.64 -10.04
C ASP A 43 -1.40 -35.71 -9.72
N MET A 44 -2.09 -34.58 -9.62
CA MET A 44 -3.56 -34.57 -9.52
C MET A 44 -4.20 -35.06 -10.83
N PRO A 45 -5.09 -36.08 -10.80
CA PRO A 45 -5.77 -36.54 -12.00
C PRO A 45 -6.58 -35.39 -12.61
N ARG A 46 -6.27 -35.03 -13.86
CA ARG A 46 -6.99 -33.98 -14.59
C ARG A 46 -8.48 -34.37 -14.66
N PRO A 47 -9.42 -33.44 -14.40
CA PRO A 47 -10.83 -33.72 -14.63
C PRO A 47 -11.01 -34.07 -16.11
N MET A 48 -11.54 -35.27 -16.36
CA MET A 48 -11.72 -35.85 -17.69
C MET A 48 -12.84 -35.10 -18.43
N ASN A 49 -12.55 -33.89 -18.92
CA ASN A 49 -13.42 -33.16 -19.84
C ASN A 49 -12.77 -33.13 -21.22
N ASN A 50 -13.54 -33.59 -22.21
CA ASN A 50 -13.29 -33.67 -23.65
C ASN A 50 -12.60 -34.95 -24.13
N LEU A 51 -13.37 -36.03 -24.24
CA LEU A 51 -13.16 -37.00 -25.32
C LEU A 51 -13.83 -36.44 -26.58
N HIS A 52 -13.01 -36.32 -27.63
CA HIS A 52 -13.37 -35.87 -28.96
C HIS A 52 -14.58 -36.62 -29.53
N HIS A 53 -15.56 -35.87 -30.04
CA HIS A 53 -16.52 -36.38 -31.01
C HIS A 53 -15.81 -36.55 -32.36
N GLU A 54 -15.19 -37.71 -32.58
CA GLU A 54 -15.01 -38.24 -33.94
C GLU A 54 -16.13 -39.24 -34.20
N ALA A 55 -17.15 -38.78 -34.93
CA ALA A 55 -18.18 -39.64 -35.46
C ALA A 55 -17.64 -40.41 -36.67
N SER A 56 -17.71 -41.73 -36.63
CA SER A 56 -17.74 -42.59 -37.81
C SER A 56 -18.83 -43.64 -37.61
N PRO A 57 -19.72 -43.87 -38.59
CA PRO A 57 -21.00 -44.54 -38.36
C PRO A 57 -20.93 -46.01 -38.77
N THR A 58 -21.39 -46.95 -37.93
CA THR A 58 -22.15 -48.13 -38.39
C THR A 58 -22.61 -49.04 -37.25
N ALA A 59 -23.74 -49.71 -37.52
CA ALA A 59 -24.32 -50.89 -36.88
C ALA A 59 -25.33 -50.68 -35.72
N LEU A 60 -26.60 -50.70 -36.13
CA LEU A 60 -27.78 -51.05 -35.34
C LEU A 60 -27.67 -52.47 -34.75
N HIS A 61 -28.11 -52.68 -33.50
CA HIS A 61 -29.34 -53.43 -33.17
C HIS A 61 -29.60 -53.52 -31.64
N PRO A 62 -30.87 -53.71 -31.20
CA PRO A 62 -31.31 -53.56 -29.80
C PRO A 62 -31.62 -54.91 -29.10
N HIS A 63 -32.03 -54.81 -27.81
CA HIS A 63 -32.54 -55.84 -26.86
C HIS A 63 -31.51 -56.38 -25.85
N GLY A 64 -31.80 -56.56 -24.56
CA GLY A 64 -33.04 -56.41 -23.80
C GLY A 64 -32.83 -56.80 -22.31
N SER A 65 -33.64 -56.17 -21.44
CA SER A 65 -34.18 -56.59 -20.12
C SER A 65 -33.52 -57.66 -19.24
N HIS A 66 -33.39 -57.31 -17.95
CA HIS A 66 -33.59 -58.07 -16.67
C HIS A 66 -32.56 -57.52 -15.65
N GLY A 67 -32.81 -57.20 -14.37
CA GLY A 67 -33.87 -57.50 -13.41
C GLY A 67 -33.20 -57.82 -12.06
N GLU A 68 -33.61 -57.13 -10.98
CA GLU A 68 -33.46 -57.47 -9.55
C GLU A 68 -32.24 -56.99 -8.71
N ASP A 69 -32.56 -55.99 -7.88
CA ASP A 69 -32.26 -55.72 -6.46
C ASP A 69 -31.12 -56.46 -5.70
N PHE A 70 -30.23 -55.65 -5.11
CA PHE A 70 -29.69 -55.89 -3.76
C PHE A 70 -29.52 -54.55 -3.02
N ARG A 71 -30.29 -54.35 -1.94
CA ARG A 71 -30.06 -53.32 -0.92
C ARG A 71 -29.08 -53.86 0.13
N SER A 72 -28.03 -53.11 0.48
CA SER A 72 -27.83 -52.56 1.84
C SER A 72 -26.38 -52.05 2.13
N LEU A 73 -26.33 -50.90 2.83
CA LEU A 73 -25.31 -50.39 3.77
C LEU A 73 -24.05 -49.62 3.25
N SER A 74 -24.24 -48.29 3.12
CA SER A 74 -23.44 -47.10 3.56
C SER A 74 -21.89 -47.13 3.74
N PRO A 75 -21.16 -45.98 3.68
CA PRO A 75 -21.64 -44.59 3.50
C PRO A 75 -21.08 -43.91 2.24
N GLN A 76 -21.87 -43.00 1.66
CA GLN A 76 -21.33 -42.00 0.74
C GLN A 76 -20.37 -41.09 1.51
N VAL A 77 -19.10 -41.45 1.53
CA VAL A 77 -18.03 -40.46 1.75
C VAL A 77 -18.11 -39.53 0.55
N SER A 78 -18.53 -38.28 0.78
CA SER A 78 -18.64 -37.28 -0.27
C SER A 78 -17.34 -37.23 -1.07
N HIS A 79 -17.43 -37.31 -2.39
CA HIS A 79 -16.27 -37.24 -3.29
C HIS A 79 -15.36 -36.02 -2.98
N SER A 80 -15.90 -34.93 -2.43
CA SER A 80 -15.15 -33.78 -1.93
C SER A 80 -14.23 -34.11 -0.75
N THR A 81 -14.66 -35.00 0.16
CA THR A 81 -13.87 -35.43 1.33
C THR A 81 -12.74 -36.37 0.92
N VAL A 82 -13.01 -37.28 -0.03
CA VAL A 82 -11.99 -38.18 -0.59
C VAL A 82 -10.93 -37.38 -1.35
N ILE A 83 -11.34 -36.44 -2.22
CA ILE A 83 -10.40 -35.57 -2.95
C ILE A 83 -9.58 -34.70 -1.97
N SER A 84 -10.19 -34.17 -0.91
CA SER A 84 -9.48 -33.37 0.08
C SER A 84 -8.52 -34.20 0.95
N GLN A 85 -8.84 -35.48 1.22
CA GLN A 85 -7.94 -36.44 1.86
C GLN A 85 -6.79 -36.82 0.94
N THR A 86 -7.04 -37.12 -0.34
CA THR A 86 -6.01 -37.45 -1.33
C THR A 86 -5.07 -36.28 -1.62
N ILE A 87 -5.56 -35.04 -1.66
CA ILE A 87 -4.72 -33.84 -1.79
C ILE A 87 -3.84 -33.65 -0.54
N SER A 88 -4.40 -33.88 0.65
CA SER A 88 -3.64 -33.81 1.91
C SER A 88 -2.57 -34.90 1.97
N GLU A 89 -2.87 -36.13 1.52
CA GLU A 89 -1.94 -37.25 1.45
C GLU A 89 -0.83 -37.04 0.41
N ILE A 90 -1.14 -36.47 -0.76
CA ILE A 90 -0.14 -36.14 -1.80
C ILE A 90 0.78 -35.01 -1.32
N LEU A 91 0.25 -33.98 -0.65
CA LEU A 91 1.04 -32.92 -0.02
C LEU A 91 1.88 -33.44 1.15
N LEU A 92 1.39 -34.44 1.89
CA LEU A 92 2.12 -35.15 2.95
C LEU A 92 3.28 -35.99 2.39
N HIS A 93 3.06 -36.69 1.28
CA HIS A 93 4.10 -37.52 0.65
C HIS A 93 5.24 -36.70 0.03
N HIS A 94 5.01 -35.41 -0.17
CA HIS A 94 5.94 -34.43 -0.71
C HIS A 94 6.57 -33.53 0.38
N THR A 95 6.20 -33.71 1.66
CA THR A 95 6.76 -32.92 2.79
C THR A 95 7.97 -33.55 3.46
N ASP A 96 8.26 -34.84 3.20
CA ASP A 96 9.38 -35.56 3.83
C ASP A 96 10.77 -35.04 3.41
N ASP A 97 10.87 -34.31 2.30
CA ASP A 97 12.11 -33.69 1.79
C ASP A 97 12.20 -32.16 2.01
N ILE A 98 11.20 -31.57 2.70
CA ILE A 98 11.14 -30.12 2.92
C ILE A 98 11.76 -29.79 4.28
N GLY A 99 12.80 -28.95 4.31
CA GLY A 99 13.37 -28.41 5.54
C GLY A 99 12.31 -27.79 6.47
N PRO A 100 12.55 -27.71 7.80
CA PRO A 100 11.54 -27.22 8.73
C PRO A 100 11.12 -25.78 8.41
N GLU A 101 9.80 -25.52 8.40
CA GLU A 101 9.26 -24.18 8.21
C GLU A 101 9.90 -23.20 9.21
N PRO A 102 10.38 -22.02 8.76
CA PRO A 102 11.09 -21.10 9.64
C PRO A 102 10.22 -20.74 10.84
N LYS A 103 10.64 -21.20 12.03
CA LYS A 103 9.93 -20.94 13.28
C LYS A 103 10.10 -19.47 13.65
N THR A 104 9.01 -18.73 13.54
CA THR A 104 8.92 -17.34 14.03
C THR A 104 8.15 -17.32 15.35
N SER A 105 8.35 -16.26 16.14
CA SER A 105 7.62 -16.05 17.39
C SER A 105 6.90 -14.71 17.33
N LEU A 106 5.77 -14.59 18.06
CA LEU A 106 4.99 -13.36 18.09
C LEU A 106 5.86 -12.16 18.50
N LEU A 107 6.71 -12.34 19.51
CA LEU A 107 7.65 -11.32 19.99
C LEU A 107 8.66 -10.91 18.92
N ARG A 108 9.18 -11.87 18.15
CA ARG A 108 10.15 -11.59 17.08
C ARG A 108 9.50 -10.79 15.96
N GLU A 109 8.31 -11.21 15.51
CA GLU A 109 7.58 -10.49 14.46
C GLU A 109 7.20 -9.08 14.93
N THR A 110 6.65 -8.93 16.15
CA THR A 110 6.35 -7.60 16.71
C THR A 110 7.59 -6.70 16.75
N ARG A 111 8.74 -7.19 17.22
CA ARG A 111 9.98 -6.40 17.24
C ARG A 111 10.44 -6.00 15.84
N LEU A 112 10.34 -6.89 14.86
CA LEU A 112 10.72 -6.60 13.47
C LEU A 112 9.78 -5.59 12.82
N LEU A 113 8.46 -5.76 12.98
CA LEU A 113 7.47 -4.81 12.49
C LEU A 113 7.76 -3.40 13.02
N LEU A 114 8.04 -3.28 14.32
CA LEU A 114 8.37 -1.99 14.94
C LEU A 114 9.68 -1.40 14.43
N LYS A 115 10.73 -2.23 14.28
CA LYS A 115 12.03 -1.79 13.74
C LYS A 115 11.88 -1.22 12.33
N PHE A 116 11.08 -1.85 11.49
CA PHE A 116 10.87 -1.42 10.10
C PHE A 116 9.85 -0.29 9.96
N ALA A 117 8.92 -0.14 10.91
CA ALA A 117 7.92 0.91 10.84
C ALA A 117 8.49 2.28 11.18
N VAL A 118 9.41 2.37 12.15
CA VAL A 118 9.99 3.66 12.58
C VAL A 118 10.54 4.48 11.39
N PRO A 119 11.38 3.94 10.49
CA PRO A 119 11.86 4.67 9.32
C PRO A 119 10.73 5.10 8.38
N ILE A 120 9.75 4.24 8.12
CA ILE A 120 8.63 4.56 7.23
C ILE A 120 7.78 5.68 7.80
N VAL A 121 7.49 5.65 9.10
CA VAL A 121 6.74 6.72 9.78
C VAL A 121 7.49 8.04 9.66
N ILE A 122 8.81 8.05 9.86
CA ILE A 122 9.64 9.24 9.67
C ILE A 122 9.60 9.70 8.20
N THR A 123 9.69 8.79 7.24
CA THR A 123 9.57 9.11 5.81
C THR A 123 8.25 9.84 5.53
N PHE A 124 7.11 9.32 5.98
CA PHE A 124 5.83 9.97 5.73
C PHE A 124 5.68 11.32 6.45
N LEU A 125 6.20 11.45 7.67
CA LEU A 125 6.21 12.73 8.38
C LEU A 125 7.07 13.78 7.65
N LEU A 126 8.26 13.40 7.19
CA LEU A 126 9.11 14.27 6.39
C LEU A 126 8.46 14.64 5.04
N GLN A 127 7.73 13.70 4.43
CA GLN A 127 7.03 13.95 3.18
C GLN A 127 5.90 14.96 3.38
N TYR A 128 5.13 14.80 4.45
CA TYR A 128 4.08 15.75 4.84
C TYR A 128 4.66 17.14 5.17
N SER A 129 5.88 17.20 5.71
CA SER A 129 6.54 18.47 6.05
C SER A 129 6.77 19.38 4.83
N LEU A 130 6.88 18.82 3.62
CA LEU A 130 7.05 19.58 2.38
C LEU A 130 5.83 20.48 2.12
N THR A 131 4.63 19.89 2.17
CA THR A 131 3.37 20.64 2.01
C THR A 131 3.19 21.64 3.15
N PHE A 132 3.51 21.23 4.38
CA PHE A 132 3.43 22.10 5.56
C PHE A 132 4.34 23.33 5.43
N ALA A 133 5.57 23.17 4.93
CA ALA A 133 6.51 24.27 4.71
C ALA A 133 5.97 25.28 3.67
N SER A 134 5.34 24.81 2.60
CA SER A 134 4.72 25.69 1.60
C SER A 134 3.53 26.47 2.15
N VAL A 135 2.66 25.83 2.94
CA VAL A 135 1.52 26.50 3.61
C VAL A 135 2.02 27.58 4.58
N LEU A 136 3.04 27.29 5.40
CA LEU A 136 3.62 28.29 6.31
C LEU A 136 4.27 29.46 5.56
N SER A 137 4.93 29.18 4.44
CA SER A 137 5.66 30.20 3.69
C SER A 137 4.70 31.20 3.03
N VAL A 138 3.63 30.67 2.43
CA VAL A 138 2.59 31.47 1.77
C VAL A 138 1.64 32.12 2.76
N GLY A 139 1.43 31.54 3.94
CA GLY A 139 0.60 32.12 5.00
C GLY A 139 1.04 33.51 5.47
N ARG A 140 2.31 33.89 5.25
CA ARG A 140 2.81 35.25 5.54
C ARG A 140 2.55 36.26 4.43
N LEU A 141 2.21 35.82 3.23
CA LEU A 141 1.94 36.70 2.09
C LEU A 141 0.54 37.30 2.17
N GLY A 142 -0.44 36.52 2.63
CA GLY A 142 -1.81 36.98 2.82
C GLY A 142 -2.80 35.84 3.01
N SER A 143 -4.02 36.19 3.44
CA SER A 143 -5.09 35.22 3.69
C SER A 143 -5.63 34.59 2.40
N THR A 144 -5.66 35.34 1.30
CA THR A 144 -6.14 34.88 -0.01
C THR A 144 -5.19 33.85 -0.61
N GLU A 145 -3.89 34.12 -0.50
CA GLU A 145 -2.81 33.25 -0.94
C GLU A 145 -2.80 31.93 -0.14
N LEU A 146 -2.98 32.02 1.18
CA LEU A 146 -3.08 30.85 2.04
C LEU A 146 -4.30 29.97 1.68
N ALA A 147 -5.45 30.59 1.43
CA ALA A 147 -6.64 29.90 0.97
C ALA A 147 -6.39 29.22 -0.40
N ALA A 148 -5.67 29.89 -1.31
CA ALA A 148 -5.35 29.35 -2.63
C ALA A 148 -4.46 28.11 -2.56
N VAL A 149 -3.42 28.13 -1.71
CA VAL A 149 -2.55 26.96 -1.48
C VAL A 149 -3.31 25.81 -0.82
N SER A 150 -4.22 26.12 0.09
CA SER A 150 -5.03 25.10 0.77
C SER A 150 -5.98 24.42 -0.23
N LEU A 151 -6.67 25.20 -1.06
CA LEU A 151 -7.56 24.70 -2.11
C LEU A 151 -6.79 23.89 -3.17
N SER A 152 -5.63 24.37 -3.61
CA SER A 152 -4.79 23.65 -4.57
C SER A 152 -4.23 22.35 -3.98
N SER A 153 -3.77 22.36 -2.72
CA SER A 153 -3.22 21.17 -2.05
C SER A 153 -4.30 20.10 -1.85
N MET A 154 -5.49 20.47 -1.41
CA MET A 154 -6.64 19.56 -1.31
C MET A 154 -7.00 18.97 -2.68
N THR A 155 -7.05 19.80 -3.72
CA THR A 155 -7.32 19.35 -5.10
C THR A 155 -6.24 18.38 -5.58
N ALA A 156 -4.96 18.65 -5.29
CA ALA A 156 -3.84 17.80 -5.68
C ALA A 156 -3.84 16.46 -4.92
N ASN A 157 -4.21 16.47 -3.63
CA ASN A 157 -4.32 15.27 -2.81
C ASN A 157 -5.38 14.30 -3.38
N ILE A 158 -6.60 14.80 -3.63
CA ILE A 158 -7.73 13.99 -4.16
C ILE A 158 -7.47 13.55 -5.61
N SER A 159 -7.18 14.49 -6.50
CA SER A 159 -7.16 14.19 -7.95
C SER A 159 -5.83 13.58 -8.46
N GLY A 160 -4.81 13.49 -7.61
CA GLY A 160 -3.47 13.06 -8.00
C GLY A 160 -2.80 12.14 -6.98
N TYR A 161 -2.41 12.68 -5.82
CA TYR A 161 -1.53 11.96 -4.89
C TYR A 161 -2.19 10.70 -4.31
N ALA A 162 -3.46 10.75 -3.94
CA ALA A 162 -4.19 9.60 -3.42
C ALA A 162 -4.34 8.48 -4.46
N ILE A 163 -4.62 8.83 -5.73
CA ILE A 163 -4.63 7.87 -6.85
C ILE A 163 -3.26 7.24 -7.05
N ILE A 164 -2.19 8.05 -7.06
CA ILE A 164 -0.82 7.56 -7.23
C ILE A 164 -0.44 6.59 -6.11
N GLN A 165 -0.72 6.97 -4.87
CA GLN A 165 -0.45 6.15 -3.69
C GLN A 165 -1.27 4.85 -3.72
N GLY A 166 -2.55 4.95 -4.06
CA GLY A 166 -3.45 3.81 -4.22
C GLY A 166 -2.99 2.80 -5.27
N VAL A 167 -2.60 3.26 -6.45
CA VAL A 167 -2.04 2.40 -7.51
C VAL A 167 -0.70 1.79 -7.07
N SER A 168 0.18 2.57 -6.43
CA SER A 168 1.50 2.11 -5.95
C SER A 168 1.39 0.96 -4.94
N THR A 169 0.31 0.90 -4.16
CA THR A 169 0.10 -0.19 -3.19
C THR A 169 -0.03 -1.58 -3.81
N CYS A 170 -0.21 -1.71 -5.13
CA CYS A 170 -0.14 -3.01 -5.80
C CYS A 170 1.26 -3.66 -5.70
N LEU A 171 2.31 -2.85 -5.56
CA LEU A 171 3.69 -3.31 -5.39
C LEU A 171 3.91 -3.96 -4.02
N ASP A 172 3.14 -3.56 -3.00
CA ASP A 172 3.16 -4.19 -1.68
C ASP A 172 2.71 -5.66 -1.73
N THR A 173 1.99 -6.04 -2.79
CA THR A 173 1.63 -7.43 -3.10
C THR A 173 2.60 -8.03 -4.10
N LEU A 174 2.66 -7.49 -5.32
CA LEU A 174 3.32 -8.15 -6.45
C LEU A 174 4.83 -8.27 -6.23
N CYS A 175 5.48 -7.16 -5.90
CA CYS A 175 6.92 -7.13 -5.70
C CYS A 175 7.31 -7.86 -4.42
N ALA A 176 6.57 -7.67 -3.33
CA ALA A 176 6.88 -8.34 -2.07
C ALA A 176 6.67 -9.87 -2.16
N GLN A 177 5.59 -10.36 -2.78
CA GLN A 177 5.39 -11.79 -2.98
C GLN A 177 6.46 -12.38 -3.92
N ALA A 178 6.83 -11.68 -5.00
CA ALA A 178 7.91 -12.10 -5.89
C ALA A 178 9.28 -12.14 -5.17
N PHE A 179 9.56 -11.17 -4.30
CA PHE A 179 10.75 -11.17 -3.47
C PHE A 179 10.74 -12.34 -2.48
N GLY A 180 9.58 -12.65 -1.87
CA GLY A 180 9.39 -13.83 -1.02
C GLY A 180 9.65 -15.15 -1.74
N ARG A 181 9.29 -15.25 -3.02
CA ARG A 181 9.62 -16.38 -3.91
C ARG A 181 11.09 -16.42 -4.37
N LYS A 182 11.87 -15.39 -4.03
CA LYS A 182 13.26 -15.18 -4.50
C LYS A 182 13.37 -15.00 -6.02
N GLU A 183 12.31 -14.50 -6.65
CA GLU A 183 12.24 -14.17 -8.08
C GLU A 183 12.62 -12.70 -8.32
N PHE A 184 13.87 -12.35 -8.05
CA PHE A 184 14.33 -10.95 -8.07
C PHE A 184 14.09 -10.22 -9.41
N ASN A 185 14.14 -10.93 -10.54
CA ASN A 185 13.85 -10.33 -11.84
C ASN A 185 12.37 -9.94 -11.99
N GLN A 186 11.44 -10.71 -11.41
CA GLN A 186 10.01 -10.39 -11.47
C GLN A 186 9.69 -9.14 -10.64
N VAL A 187 10.40 -8.92 -9.54
CA VAL A 187 10.29 -7.70 -8.73
C VAL A 187 10.57 -6.47 -9.60
N GLY A 188 11.67 -6.48 -10.36
CA GLY A 188 12.04 -5.40 -11.27
C GLY A 188 11.05 -5.20 -12.43
N ILE A 189 10.51 -6.30 -12.98
CA ILE A 189 9.51 -6.24 -14.05
C ILE A 189 8.20 -5.60 -13.55
N ALA A 190 7.70 -6.04 -12.40
CA ALA A 190 6.50 -5.47 -11.79
C ALA A 190 6.70 -3.99 -11.45
N PHE A 191 7.86 -3.61 -10.94
CA PHE A 191 8.22 -2.21 -10.67
C PHE A 191 8.19 -1.32 -11.93
N VAL A 192 8.83 -1.73 -13.01
CA VAL A 192 8.85 -0.94 -14.25
C VAL A 192 7.46 -0.88 -14.90
N ARG A 193 6.70 -1.99 -14.87
CA ARG A 193 5.29 -2.00 -15.31
C ARG A 193 4.44 -1.00 -14.53
N CYS A 194 4.61 -0.94 -13.21
CA CYS A 194 3.88 0.01 -12.37
C CYS A 194 4.29 1.46 -12.63
N ASN A 195 5.57 1.73 -12.90
CA ASN A 195 6.01 3.06 -13.35
C ASN A 195 5.31 3.49 -14.64
N TYR A 196 5.23 2.62 -15.65
CA TYR A 196 4.51 2.95 -16.89
C TYR A 196 3.01 3.16 -16.66
N LEU A 197 2.38 2.32 -15.82
CA LEU A 197 0.96 2.49 -15.46
C LEU A 197 0.72 3.84 -14.77
N LEU A 198 1.56 4.20 -13.80
CA LEU A 198 1.42 5.45 -13.05
C LEU A 198 1.72 6.69 -13.90
N LEU A 199 2.71 6.62 -14.78
CA LEU A 199 2.97 7.70 -15.75
C LEU A 199 1.78 7.88 -16.71
N LEU A 200 1.08 6.80 -17.08
CA LEU A 200 -0.17 6.89 -17.84
C LEU A 200 -1.28 7.54 -17.01
N CYS A 201 -1.40 7.19 -15.73
CA CYS A 201 -2.35 7.83 -14.79
C CYS A 201 -2.03 9.31 -14.54
N CYS A 202 -0.77 9.75 -14.68
CA CYS A 202 -0.43 11.18 -14.58
C CYS A 202 -1.03 12.03 -15.69
N ILE A 203 -1.25 11.48 -16.89
CA ILE A 203 -1.77 12.25 -18.04
C ILE A 203 -3.12 12.92 -17.72
N PRO A 204 -4.16 12.19 -17.28
CA PRO A 204 -5.43 12.81 -16.92
C PRO A 204 -5.28 13.79 -15.74
N THR A 205 -4.44 13.48 -14.74
CA THR A 205 -4.21 14.39 -13.61
C THR A 205 -3.58 15.72 -14.07
N VAL A 206 -2.57 15.69 -14.94
CA VAL A 206 -1.96 16.91 -15.51
C VAL A 206 -2.97 17.69 -16.34
N LEU A 207 -3.83 17.01 -17.10
CA LEU A 207 -4.90 17.68 -17.87
C LEU A 207 -5.92 18.37 -16.95
N ILE A 208 -6.30 17.73 -15.84
CA ILE A 208 -7.18 18.31 -14.83
C ILE A 208 -6.52 19.53 -14.17
N TRP A 209 -5.24 19.43 -13.80
CA TRP A 209 -4.52 20.51 -13.11
C TRP A 209 -4.22 21.71 -14.02
N THR A 210 -3.98 21.47 -15.32
CA THR A 210 -3.77 22.56 -16.28
C THR A 210 -5.07 23.30 -16.63
N ASN A 211 -6.21 22.60 -16.58
CA ASN A 211 -7.55 23.18 -16.78
C ASN A 211 -8.29 23.45 -15.47
N SER A 212 -7.58 23.50 -14.34
CA SER A 212 -8.20 23.61 -13.01
C SER A 212 -8.99 24.91 -12.82
N ASN A 213 -8.70 25.98 -13.58
CA ASN A 213 -9.40 27.26 -13.43
C ASN A 213 -10.89 27.11 -13.74
N THR A 214 -11.21 26.36 -14.80
CA THR A 214 -12.59 26.08 -15.18
C THR A 214 -13.26 25.16 -14.16
N ILE A 215 -12.56 24.12 -13.71
CA ILE A 215 -13.11 23.13 -12.79
C ILE A 215 -13.36 23.74 -11.40
N LEU A 216 -12.38 24.44 -10.84
CA LEU A 216 -12.49 25.13 -9.57
C LEU A 216 -13.51 26.28 -9.64
N GLY A 217 -13.56 27.01 -10.76
CA GLY A 217 -14.57 28.04 -10.97
C GLY A 217 -16.02 27.52 -10.99
N LEU A 218 -16.24 26.25 -11.35
CA LEU A 218 -17.57 25.62 -11.26
C LEU A 218 -17.95 25.26 -9.83
N ILE A 219 -16.97 24.89 -9.00
CA ILE A 219 -17.18 24.45 -7.60
C ILE A 219 -17.25 25.66 -6.66
N VAL A 220 -16.37 26.65 -6.85
CA VAL A 220 -16.22 27.85 -6.03
C VAL A 220 -16.54 29.07 -6.90
N GLN A 221 -17.82 29.23 -7.22
CA GLN A 221 -18.31 30.30 -8.11
C GLN A 221 -18.13 31.70 -7.50
N GLU A 222 -18.06 31.81 -6.17
CA GLU A 222 -18.09 33.08 -5.46
C GLU A 222 -16.72 33.79 -5.36
N GLN A 223 -15.61 33.15 -5.75
CA GLN A 223 -14.25 33.71 -5.57
C GLN A 223 -13.33 33.44 -6.79
N PRO A 224 -13.48 34.19 -7.89
CA PRO A 224 -12.71 33.97 -9.12
C PRO A 224 -11.19 34.16 -8.93
N ASP A 225 -10.77 35.15 -8.14
CA ASP A 225 -9.35 35.43 -7.88
C ASP A 225 -8.67 34.27 -7.13
N LEU A 226 -9.38 33.65 -6.19
CA LEU A 226 -8.91 32.46 -5.46
C LEU A 226 -8.70 31.29 -6.42
N CYS A 227 -9.66 31.07 -7.32
CA CYS A 227 -9.61 30.00 -8.33
C CYS A 227 -8.46 30.20 -9.31
N GLU A 228 -8.19 31.43 -9.74
CA GLU A 228 -7.06 31.74 -10.61
C GLU A 228 -5.72 31.44 -9.91
N LEU A 229 -5.59 31.86 -8.66
CA LEU A 229 -4.37 31.67 -7.88
C LEU A 229 -4.10 30.20 -7.56
N ALA A 230 -5.13 29.46 -7.13
CA ALA A 230 -5.06 28.01 -6.91
C ALA A 230 -4.70 27.27 -8.22
N SER A 231 -5.21 27.74 -9.35
CA SER A 231 -4.90 27.15 -10.65
C SER A 231 -3.47 27.41 -11.13
N LYS A 232 -2.93 28.60 -10.86
CA LYS A 232 -1.50 28.89 -11.09
C LYS A 232 -0.62 27.94 -10.27
N TYR A 233 -1.00 27.66 -9.01
CA TYR A 233 -0.29 26.71 -8.16
C TYR A 233 -0.31 25.29 -8.74
N LEU A 234 -1.49 24.77 -9.11
CA LEU A 234 -1.65 23.43 -9.68
C LEU A 234 -0.91 23.24 -11.01
N LYS A 235 -0.93 24.25 -11.88
CA LYS A 235 -0.20 24.25 -13.16
C LYS A 235 1.30 24.04 -12.94
N VAL A 236 1.90 24.77 -11.99
CA VAL A 236 3.32 24.61 -11.68
C VAL A 236 3.59 23.24 -11.05
N LEU A 237 2.73 22.82 -10.11
CA LEU A 237 2.87 21.52 -9.43
C LEU A 237 2.83 20.33 -10.41
N SER A 238 2.09 20.47 -11.52
CA SER A 238 1.98 19.42 -12.56
C SER A 238 3.33 18.99 -13.16
N ILE A 239 4.30 19.91 -13.23
CA ILE A 239 5.66 19.65 -13.74
C ILE A 239 6.44 18.73 -12.79
N GLY A 240 6.11 18.75 -11.49
CA GLY A 240 6.73 17.91 -10.46
C GLY A 240 6.04 16.56 -10.26
N LEU A 241 4.87 16.34 -10.87
CA LEU A 241 4.08 15.12 -10.68
C LEU A 241 4.81 13.84 -11.16
N PRO A 242 5.49 13.82 -12.33
CA PRO A 242 6.25 12.64 -12.75
C PRO A 242 7.38 12.29 -11.78
N GLY A 243 8.09 13.30 -11.25
CA GLY A 243 9.15 13.09 -10.25
C GLY A 243 8.60 12.47 -8.96
N PHE A 244 7.43 12.91 -8.51
CA PHE A 244 6.74 12.32 -7.36
C PHE A 244 6.35 10.85 -7.63
N VAL A 245 5.78 10.54 -8.80
CA VAL A 245 5.40 9.17 -9.17
C VAL A 245 6.59 8.21 -9.15
N LEU A 246 7.70 8.61 -9.78
CA LEU A 246 8.89 7.78 -9.85
C LEU A 246 9.48 7.57 -8.45
N PHE A 247 9.49 8.60 -7.62
CA PHE A 247 9.91 8.51 -6.22
C PHE A 247 9.01 7.55 -5.41
N GLU A 248 7.69 7.68 -5.51
CA GLU A 248 6.75 6.81 -4.78
C GLU A 248 6.93 5.33 -5.17
N ASN A 249 6.99 5.02 -6.47
CA ASN A 249 7.25 3.66 -6.91
C ASN A 249 8.61 3.13 -6.43
N ALA A 250 9.67 3.94 -6.53
CA ALA A 250 11.01 3.54 -6.10
C ALA A 250 11.06 3.29 -4.59
N LYS A 251 10.29 4.04 -3.81
CA LYS A 251 10.12 3.82 -2.37
C LYS A 251 9.50 2.45 -2.11
N HIS A 252 8.39 2.11 -2.76
CA HIS A 252 7.77 0.77 -2.63
C HIS A 252 8.70 -0.36 -3.12
N PHE A 253 9.46 -0.13 -4.20
CA PHE A 253 10.44 -1.10 -4.71
C PHE A 253 11.56 -1.40 -3.71
N LEU A 254 12.06 -0.41 -2.96
CA LEU A 254 13.05 -0.63 -1.92
C LEU A 254 12.43 -1.28 -0.67
N GLN A 255 11.22 -0.86 -0.29
CA GLN A 255 10.49 -1.41 0.85
C GLN A 255 10.19 -2.90 0.68
N CYS A 256 9.79 -3.34 -0.52
CA CYS A 256 9.52 -4.75 -0.79
C CYS A 256 10.76 -5.66 -0.70
N GLN A 257 11.97 -5.09 -0.73
CA GLN A 257 13.25 -5.80 -0.55
C GLN A 257 13.72 -5.78 0.92
N GLY A 258 13.05 -5.01 1.78
CA GLY A 258 13.41 -4.84 3.18
C GLY A 258 14.28 -3.61 3.46
N ILE A 259 14.51 -2.78 2.44
CA ILE A 259 15.32 -1.56 2.53
C ILE A 259 14.41 -0.38 2.92
N PHE A 260 13.94 -0.38 4.16
CA PHE A 260 12.97 0.63 4.63
C PHE A 260 13.58 2.02 4.88
N HIS A 261 14.89 2.09 5.14
CA HIS A 261 15.59 3.32 5.55
C HIS A 261 15.96 4.26 4.40
N ALA A 262 16.05 3.76 3.17
CA ALA A 262 16.58 4.53 2.03
C ALA A 262 15.78 5.81 1.77
N SER A 263 14.44 5.69 1.72
CA SER A 263 13.54 6.83 1.56
C SER A 263 13.68 7.85 2.70
N THR A 264 13.93 7.39 3.93
CA THR A 264 14.11 8.25 5.11
C THR A 264 15.37 9.10 4.97
N TYR A 265 16.49 8.54 4.51
CA TYR A 265 17.72 9.29 4.31
C TYR A 265 17.57 10.35 3.21
N VAL A 266 16.93 9.98 2.10
CA VAL A 266 16.65 10.93 1.01
C VAL A 266 15.79 12.08 1.52
N LEU A 267 14.70 11.79 2.25
CA LEU A 267 13.81 12.83 2.75
C LEU A 267 14.42 13.66 3.89
N ALA A 268 15.28 13.08 4.72
CA ALA A 268 15.98 13.81 5.77
C ALA A 268 16.90 14.89 5.18
N PHE A 269 17.40 14.68 3.96
CA PHE A 269 18.12 15.68 3.19
C PHE A 269 17.18 16.63 2.43
N CYS A 270 16.18 16.09 1.73
CA CYS A 270 15.29 16.89 0.87
C CYS A 270 14.37 17.84 1.65
N ALA A 271 13.89 17.47 2.84
CA ALA A 271 12.97 18.30 3.61
C ALA A 271 13.60 19.63 4.09
N PRO A 272 14.81 19.65 4.68
CA PRO A 272 15.52 20.90 4.96
C PRO A 272 15.81 21.72 3.70
N VAL A 273 16.21 21.07 2.60
CA VAL A 273 16.44 21.74 1.31
C VAL A 273 15.15 22.40 0.82
N ASN A 274 14.02 21.73 0.93
CA ASN A 274 12.72 22.29 0.57
C ASN A 274 12.34 23.50 1.45
N ALA A 275 12.60 23.45 2.75
CA ALA A 275 12.36 24.59 3.64
C ALA A 275 13.22 25.81 3.26
N ILE A 276 14.50 25.58 2.93
CA ILE A 276 15.41 26.63 2.44
C ILE A 276 14.93 27.18 1.10
N LEU A 277 14.53 26.32 0.16
CA LEU A 277 13.99 26.73 -1.14
C LEU A 277 12.69 27.53 -0.98
N ASN A 278 11.79 27.14 -0.09
CA ASN A 278 10.59 27.92 0.21
C ASN A 278 10.97 29.31 0.76
N TYR A 279 11.90 29.38 1.71
CA TYR A 279 12.39 30.66 2.24
C TYR A 279 12.94 31.56 1.11
N MET A 280 13.83 31.01 0.28
CA MET A 280 14.50 31.76 -0.79
C MET A 280 13.54 32.17 -1.90
N LEU A 281 12.68 31.27 -2.38
CA LEU A 281 11.82 31.53 -3.53
C LEU A 281 10.57 32.33 -3.18
N VAL A 282 10.14 32.33 -1.91
CA VAL A 282 8.93 33.04 -1.48
C VAL A 282 9.26 34.40 -0.84
N TRP A 283 10.29 34.49 0.00
CA TRP A 283 10.53 35.67 0.83
C TRP A 283 11.75 36.52 0.42
N ASP A 284 12.71 35.97 -0.33
CA ASP A 284 13.91 36.75 -0.69
C ASP A 284 13.59 37.88 -1.69
N GLN A 285 14.22 39.04 -1.51
CA GLN A 285 13.95 40.23 -2.32
C GLN A 285 14.62 40.18 -3.71
N HIS A 286 15.64 39.33 -3.91
CA HIS A 286 16.41 39.27 -5.16
C HIS A 286 15.98 38.08 -6.05
N LEU A 287 15.64 36.94 -5.44
CA LEU A 287 15.21 35.71 -6.13
C LEU A 287 13.72 35.36 -5.93
N GLY A 288 13.01 36.05 -5.04
CA GLY A 288 11.64 35.71 -4.68
C GLY A 288 10.66 35.88 -5.83
N VAL A 289 10.04 34.77 -6.22
CA VAL A 289 8.94 34.72 -7.21
C VAL A 289 7.57 34.87 -6.52
N GLY A 290 7.58 35.22 -5.23
CA GLY A 290 6.40 35.39 -4.39
C GLY A 290 5.61 34.08 -4.25
N PHE A 291 4.29 34.14 -4.48
CA PHE A 291 3.37 33.00 -4.36
C PHE A 291 3.81 31.77 -5.17
N ILE A 292 4.32 31.97 -6.39
CA ILE A 292 4.72 30.89 -7.31
C ILE A 292 6.01 30.20 -6.83
N GLY A 293 6.79 30.82 -5.94
CA GLY A 293 7.97 30.21 -5.35
C GLY A 293 7.67 28.94 -4.54
N ALA A 294 6.52 28.90 -3.87
CA ALA A 294 6.10 27.75 -3.08
C ALA A 294 5.92 26.46 -3.93
N PRO A 295 5.10 26.43 -4.99
CA PRO A 295 4.98 25.23 -5.81
C PRO A 295 6.27 24.89 -6.58
N ILE A 296 7.09 25.89 -6.98
CA ILE A 296 8.40 25.62 -7.60
C ILE A 296 9.32 24.87 -6.64
N SER A 297 9.36 25.25 -5.36
CA SER A 297 10.17 24.55 -4.36
C SER A 297 9.80 23.06 -4.25
N VAL A 298 8.50 22.74 -4.31
CA VAL A 298 7.98 21.37 -4.27
C VAL A 298 8.36 20.62 -5.54
N VAL A 299 8.25 21.24 -6.72
CA VAL A 299 8.65 20.62 -8.00
C VAL A 299 10.14 20.24 -7.98
N ILE A 300 11.02 21.17 -7.59
CA ILE A 300 12.46 20.91 -7.48
C ILE A 300 12.71 19.76 -6.49
N THR A 301 12.02 19.78 -5.36
CA THR A 301 12.19 18.75 -4.32
C THR A 301 11.72 17.38 -4.81
N ASN A 302 10.61 17.29 -5.55
CA ASN A 302 10.13 16.03 -6.11
C ASN A 302 11.13 15.40 -7.09
N TRP A 303 11.72 16.21 -7.97
CA TRP A 303 12.77 15.74 -8.87
C TRP A 303 14.05 15.37 -8.15
N LEU A 304 14.43 16.13 -7.10
CA LEU A 304 15.57 15.82 -6.25
C LEU A 304 15.38 14.49 -5.50
N MET A 305 14.20 14.28 -4.90
CA MET A 305 13.84 13.02 -4.23
C MET A 305 13.92 11.84 -5.20
N CYS A 306 13.38 12.00 -6.42
CA CYS A 306 13.49 11.00 -7.48
C CYS A 306 14.97 10.69 -7.80
N GLY A 307 15.77 11.71 -8.12
CA GLY A 307 17.16 11.53 -8.51
C GLY A 307 18.01 10.84 -7.42
N LEU A 308 17.85 11.27 -6.16
CA LEU A 308 18.59 10.70 -5.04
C LEU A 308 18.16 9.25 -4.73
N LEU A 309 16.87 8.94 -4.82
CA LEU A 309 16.40 7.58 -4.53
C LEU A 309 16.79 6.58 -5.64
N TYR A 310 16.74 6.99 -6.90
CA TYR A 310 17.28 6.17 -8.00
C TYR A 310 18.81 6.04 -7.90
N GLY A 311 19.51 7.11 -7.51
CA GLY A 311 20.93 7.04 -7.18
C GLY A 311 21.23 6.00 -6.08
N TYR A 312 20.41 5.96 -5.02
CA TYR A 312 20.53 4.95 -3.98
C TYR A 312 20.37 3.53 -4.54
N ILE A 313 19.37 3.29 -5.40
CA ILE A 313 19.11 1.98 -6.01
C ILE A 313 20.32 1.47 -6.79
N PHE A 314 20.98 2.33 -7.57
CA PHE A 314 22.08 1.93 -8.44
C PHE A 314 23.45 1.89 -7.75
N PHE A 315 23.70 2.80 -6.80
CA PHE A 315 25.03 2.97 -6.20
C PHE A 315 25.18 2.39 -4.79
N VAL A 316 24.09 2.13 -4.08
CA VAL A 316 24.13 1.66 -2.68
C VAL A 316 23.55 0.27 -2.55
N ASP A 317 22.24 0.14 -2.67
CA ASP A 317 21.55 -1.14 -2.44
C ASP A 317 20.17 -1.16 -3.10
N GLY A 318 19.77 -2.33 -3.61
CA GLY A 318 18.52 -2.55 -4.37
C GLY A 318 18.71 -2.90 -5.85
N TYR A 319 19.92 -2.78 -6.40
CA TYR A 319 20.24 -3.16 -7.79
C TYR A 319 20.00 -4.64 -8.09
N GLN A 320 20.00 -5.51 -7.07
CA GLN A 320 19.83 -6.96 -7.21
C GLN A 320 18.46 -7.35 -7.79
N CYS A 321 17.43 -6.55 -7.51
CA CYS A 321 16.07 -6.73 -8.03
C CYS A 321 15.79 -5.89 -9.28
N TRP A 322 16.79 -5.21 -9.84
CA TRP A 322 16.62 -4.44 -11.06
C TRP A 322 16.32 -5.38 -12.24
N PRO A 323 15.38 -5.03 -13.14
CA PRO A 323 15.04 -5.91 -14.26
C PRO A 323 16.25 -6.12 -15.18
N LYS A 324 16.45 -7.36 -15.60
CA LYS A 324 17.55 -7.75 -16.51
C LYS A 324 17.26 -7.37 -17.97
N GLN A 325 16.00 -7.15 -18.31
CA GLN A 325 15.56 -6.80 -19.65
C GLN A 325 15.77 -5.30 -19.92
N HIS A 326 16.04 -4.97 -21.19
CA HIS A 326 16.09 -3.58 -21.64
C HIS A 326 14.74 -2.87 -21.46
N LEU A 327 14.70 -1.66 -20.90
CA LEU A 327 13.47 -0.96 -20.49
C LEU A 327 12.38 -0.86 -21.57
N PHE A 328 12.74 -0.87 -22.85
CA PHE A 328 11.80 -0.83 -23.99
C PHE A 328 11.33 -2.21 -24.47
N ASN A 329 11.58 -3.28 -23.73
CA ASN A 329 11.15 -4.62 -24.08
C ASN A 329 9.61 -4.74 -23.98
N LYS A 330 8.99 -5.49 -24.91
CA LYS A 330 7.55 -5.78 -24.94
C LYS A 330 7.03 -6.40 -23.64
N VAL A 331 7.90 -7.08 -22.88
CA VAL A 331 7.57 -7.65 -21.55
C VAL A 331 6.98 -6.59 -20.61
N PHE A 332 7.41 -5.32 -20.67
CA PHE A 332 6.87 -4.27 -19.81
C PHE A 332 5.47 -3.78 -20.23
N PHE A 333 5.04 -4.10 -21.45
CA PHE A 333 3.73 -3.73 -22.00
C PHE A 333 2.74 -4.90 -22.02
N SER A 334 3.13 -6.08 -21.55
CA SER A 334 2.27 -7.27 -21.42
C SER A 334 1.81 -7.49 -19.96
N ASN A 335 0.69 -8.21 -19.79
CA ASN A 335 0.16 -8.67 -18.49
C ASN A 335 -0.23 -7.58 -17.47
N TRP A 336 -0.77 -6.45 -17.93
CA TRP A 336 -1.22 -5.37 -17.05
C TRP A 336 -2.50 -5.71 -16.26
N SER A 337 -3.27 -6.71 -16.69
CA SER A 337 -4.57 -7.05 -16.12
C SER A 337 -4.51 -7.30 -14.60
N ARG A 338 -3.53 -8.07 -14.13
CA ARG A 338 -3.38 -8.38 -12.70
C ARG A 338 -3.03 -7.14 -11.88
N MET A 339 -2.08 -6.35 -12.38
CA MET A 339 -1.69 -5.08 -11.74
C MET A 339 -2.88 -4.14 -11.63
N ILE A 340 -3.62 -3.90 -12.72
CA ILE A 340 -4.83 -3.06 -12.73
C ILE A 340 -5.90 -3.59 -11.76
N ARG A 341 -6.12 -4.91 -11.72
CA ARG A 341 -7.08 -5.56 -10.81
C ARG A 341 -6.75 -5.35 -9.33
N LEU A 342 -5.47 -5.20 -8.98
CA LEU A 342 -5.02 -4.88 -7.62
C LEU A 342 -5.00 -3.37 -7.36
N SER A 343 -4.59 -2.58 -8.36
CA SER A 343 -4.51 -1.12 -8.27
C SER A 343 -5.87 -0.46 -8.09
N ILE A 344 -6.92 -0.88 -8.81
CA ILE A 344 -8.24 -0.25 -8.73
C ILE A 344 -8.81 -0.31 -7.29
N PRO A 345 -8.88 -1.47 -6.63
CA PRO A 345 -9.27 -1.52 -5.22
C PRO A 345 -8.30 -0.79 -4.30
N GLY A 346 -6.99 -0.80 -4.58
CA GLY A 346 -6.00 -0.04 -3.82
C GLY A 346 -6.28 1.48 -3.84
N VAL A 347 -6.66 2.02 -5.00
CA VAL A 347 -7.15 3.40 -5.13
C VAL A 347 -8.39 3.61 -4.27
N PHE A 348 -9.41 2.76 -4.37
CA PHE A 348 -10.62 2.92 -3.55
C PHE A 348 -10.35 2.82 -2.05
N MET A 349 -9.38 2.01 -1.61
CA MET A 349 -9.01 1.93 -0.21
C MET A 349 -8.49 3.27 0.33
N VAL A 350 -7.64 3.97 -0.43
CA VAL A 350 -7.03 5.25 -0.01
C VAL A 350 -7.97 6.42 -0.29
N GLU A 351 -8.51 6.51 -1.51
CA GLU A 351 -9.31 7.63 -1.99
C GLU A 351 -10.61 7.80 -1.19
N ALA A 352 -11.30 6.70 -0.88
CA ALA A 352 -12.58 6.75 -0.17
C ALA A 352 -12.45 7.40 1.22
N GLU A 353 -11.33 7.16 1.89
CA GLU A 353 -11.03 7.75 3.18
C GLU A 353 -10.69 9.23 3.05
N TRP A 354 -9.74 9.56 2.18
CA TRP A 354 -9.22 10.92 2.05
C TRP A 354 -10.29 11.89 1.57
N LEU A 355 -11.04 11.50 0.52
CA LEU A 355 -12.12 12.33 0.01
C LEU A 355 -13.26 12.50 1.03
N ALA A 356 -13.54 11.49 1.86
CA ALA A 356 -14.54 11.64 2.91
C ALA A 356 -14.14 12.68 3.98
N PHE A 357 -12.86 12.72 4.37
CA PHE A 357 -12.34 13.76 5.25
C PHE A 357 -12.50 15.17 4.67
N GLU A 358 -12.23 15.34 3.37
CA GLU A 358 -12.38 16.63 2.71
C GLU A 358 -13.85 17.06 2.60
N ILE A 359 -14.76 16.12 2.29
CA ILE A 359 -16.21 16.38 2.27
C ILE A 359 -16.71 16.80 3.67
N ILE A 360 -16.17 16.22 4.74
CA ILE A 360 -16.52 16.62 6.11
C ILE A 360 -15.99 18.01 6.44
N THR A 361 -14.78 18.35 5.99
CA THR A 361 -14.23 19.70 6.13
C THR A 361 -15.12 20.73 5.43
N PHE A 362 -15.61 20.43 4.22
CA PHE A 362 -16.59 21.27 3.53
C PHE A 362 -17.93 21.39 4.28
N GLN A 363 -18.41 20.31 4.90
CA GLN A 363 -19.62 20.37 5.73
C GLN A 363 -19.40 21.22 6.99
N ALA A 364 -18.25 21.11 7.63
CA ALA A 364 -17.88 21.92 8.79
C ALA A 364 -17.81 23.41 8.45
N ALA A 365 -17.41 23.77 7.23
CA ALA A 365 -17.40 25.16 6.76
C ALA A 365 -18.79 25.83 6.81
N LYS A 366 -19.87 25.05 6.63
CA LYS A 366 -21.25 25.55 6.69
C LYS A 366 -21.72 25.86 8.12
N LEU A 367 -21.04 25.33 9.14
CA LEU A 367 -21.38 25.52 10.55
C LEU A 367 -20.75 26.78 11.16
N GLY A 368 -19.95 27.53 10.40
CA GLY A 368 -19.33 28.78 10.83
C GLY A 368 -17.81 28.72 10.92
N THR A 369 -17.19 29.89 11.06
CA THR A 369 -15.72 30.07 11.02
C THR A 369 -15.01 29.42 12.20
N THR A 370 -15.54 29.54 13.42
CA THR A 370 -15.00 28.90 14.63
C THR A 370 -14.99 27.38 14.49
N THR A 371 -16.08 26.81 13.96
CA THR A 371 -16.22 25.37 13.72
C THR A 371 -15.27 24.87 12.66
N LEU A 372 -15.12 25.61 11.56
CA LEU A 372 -14.17 25.28 10.50
C LEU A 372 -12.73 25.30 11.01
N ALA A 373 -12.35 26.32 11.78
CA ALA A 373 -11.02 26.40 12.39
C ALA A 373 -10.76 25.20 13.33
N ALA A 374 -11.74 24.84 14.15
CA ALA A 374 -11.65 23.67 15.01
C ALA A 374 -11.51 22.37 14.20
N GLN A 375 -12.26 22.21 13.11
CA GLN A 375 -12.16 21.06 12.22
C GLN A 375 -10.76 20.95 11.60
N SER A 376 -10.18 22.06 11.13
CA SER A 376 -8.82 22.05 10.58
C SER A 376 -7.79 21.60 11.62
N ILE A 377 -7.90 22.07 12.87
CA ILE A 377 -7.03 21.63 13.97
C ILE A 377 -7.16 20.12 14.21
N VAL A 378 -8.39 19.61 14.30
CA VAL A 378 -8.64 18.19 14.54
C VAL A 378 -8.10 17.36 13.37
N SER A 379 -8.44 17.70 12.13
CA SER A 379 -7.99 16.99 10.94
C SER A 379 -6.46 16.97 10.82
N THR A 380 -5.78 18.10 10.98
CA THR A 380 -4.31 18.14 10.92
C THR A 380 -3.68 17.31 12.04
N THR A 381 -4.22 17.38 13.26
CA THR A 381 -3.73 16.57 14.39
C THR A 381 -3.86 15.07 14.09
N LEU A 382 -5.00 14.64 13.55
CA LEU A 382 -5.22 13.23 13.24
C LEU A 382 -4.42 12.77 12.02
N VAL A 383 -4.23 13.60 10.99
CA VAL A 383 -3.39 13.28 9.82
C VAL A 383 -1.93 13.06 10.21
N VAL A 384 -1.40 13.84 11.16
CA VAL A 384 -0.04 13.62 11.69
C VAL A 384 0.04 12.27 12.41
N LEU A 385 -0.96 11.93 13.22
CA LEU A 385 -1.00 10.66 13.94
C LEU A 385 -1.26 9.46 13.02
N TYR A 386 -2.00 9.66 11.92
CA TYR A 386 -2.29 8.66 10.89
C TYR A 386 -1.04 8.17 10.13
N GLN A 387 0.06 8.93 10.13
CA GLN A 387 1.31 8.47 9.54
C GLN A 387 1.87 7.22 10.25
N ILE A 388 1.58 7.06 11.55
CA ILE A 388 1.99 5.91 12.35
C ILE A 388 1.29 4.61 11.90
N PRO A 389 -0.06 4.51 11.90
CA PRO A 389 -0.75 3.31 11.44
C PRO A 389 -0.54 3.06 9.95
N PHE A 390 -0.45 4.11 9.12
CA PHE A 390 -0.17 3.93 7.70
C PHE A 390 1.21 3.34 7.45
N GLY A 391 2.25 3.84 8.11
CA GLY A 391 3.61 3.27 8.03
C GLY A 391 3.67 1.82 8.52
N MET A 392 3.00 1.50 9.64
CA MET A 392 2.85 0.13 10.13
C MET A 392 2.14 -0.77 9.11
N SER A 393 1.08 -0.27 8.45
CA SER A 393 0.32 -1.00 7.43
C SER A 393 1.20 -1.45 6.26
N VAL A 394 2.08 -0.57 5.77
CA VAL A 394 3.03 -0.88 4.69
C VAL A 394 3.98 -2.00 5.12
N VAL A 395 4.61 -1.89 6.28
CA VAL A 395 5.51 -2.94 6.81
C VAL A 395 4.79 -4.28 6.97
N CYS A 396 3.59 -4.26 7.54
CA CYS A 396 2.79 -5.47 7.75
C CYS A 396 2.45 -6.13 6.41
N SER A 397 2.02 -5.34 5.42
CA SER A 397 1.73 -5.81 4.07
C SER A 397 2.95 -6.50 3.46
N THR A 398 4.11 -5.84 3.46
CA THR A 398 5.35 -6.38 2.92
C THR A 398 5.78 -7.67 3.62
N ARG A 399 5.77 -7.68 4.96
CA ARG A 399 6.23 -8.83 5.77
C ARG A 399 5.34 -10.05 5.55
N ILE A 400 4.03 -9.86 5.47
CA ILE A 400 3.07 -10.94 5.21
C ILE A 400 3.19 -11.44 3.76
N ALA A 401 3.33 -10.52 2.80
CA ALA A 401 3.56 -10.86 1.40
C ALA A 401 4.84 -11.67 1.18
N TRP A 402 5.92 -11.40 1.93
CA TRP A 402 7.12 -12.26 1.90
C TRP A 402 6.84 -13.68 2.32
N TYR A 403 6.09 -13.89 3.41
CA TYR A 403 5.75 -15.23 3.88
C TYR A 403 4.79 -15.96 2.95
N ILE A 404 3.84 -15.25 2.35
CA ILE A 404 2.96 -15.81 1.31
C ILE A 404 3.78 -16.21 0.08
N GLY A 405 4.70 -15.36 -0.38
CA GLY A 405 5.64 -15.70 -1.45
C GLY A 405 6.52 -16.89 -1.11
N ALA A 406 6.97 -17.00 0.14
CA ALA A 406 7.76 -18.13 0.64
C ALA A 406 6.95 -19.41 0.90
N ALA A 407 5.64 -19.43 0.58
CA ALA A 407 4.72 -20.52 0.88
C ALA A 407 4.70 -20.95 2.36
N SER A 408 4.90 -19.99 3.27
CA SER A 408 4.92 -20.21 4.73
C SER A 408 3.63 -19.70 5.36
N GLY A 409 2.60 -20.56 5.38
CA GLY A 409 1.29 -20.24 5.96
C GLY A 409 1.35 -20.03 7.48
N TYR A 410 2.20 -20.76 8.20
CA TYR A 410 2.33 -20.58 9.65
C TYR A 410 2.93 -19.21 9.99
N ALA A 411 4.04 -18.84 9.34
CA ALA A 411 4.68 -17.54 9.58
C ALA A 411 3.79 -16.38 9.14
N ALA A 412 3.07 -16.51 8.02
CA ALA A 412 2.11 -15.49 7.56
C ALA A 412 0.95 -15.28 8.57
N LYS A 413 0.39 -16.38 9.13
CA LYS A 413 -0.60 -16.33 10.21
C LYS A 413 -0.05 -15.64 11.46
N LEU A 414 1.19 -15.94 11.84
CA LEU A 414 1.80 -15.36 13.04
C LEU A 414 2.12 -13.87 12.86
N ALA A 415 2.63 -13.48 11.69
CA ALA A 415 2.87 -12.07 11.34
C ALA A 415 1.56 -11.26 11.32
N THR A 416 0.47 -11.87 10.84
CA THR A 416 -0.88 -11.28 10.89
C THR A 416 -1.34 -11.05 12.33
N LYS A 417 -1.14 -12.04 13.22
CA LYS A 417 -1.46 -11.88 14.65
C LYS A 417 -0.61 -10.79 15.30
N ALA A 418 0.69 -10.73 14.97
CA ALA A 418 1.59 -9.68 15.46
C ALA A 418 1.13 -8.28 15.02
N SER A 419 0.73 -8.15 13.75
CA SER A 419 0.20 -6.92 13.16
C SER A 419 -1.06 -6.43 13.90
N ILE A 420 -2.06 -7.31 14.08
CA ILE A 420 -3.29 -6.99 14.83
C ILE A 420 -3.00 -6.63 16.29
N PHE A 421 -2.09 -7.36 16.95
CA PHE A 421 -1.70 -7.04 18.32
C PHE A 421 -1.05 -5.66 18.41
N THR A 422 -0.13 -5.33 17.51
CA THR A 422 0.51 -4.02 17.48
C THR A 422 -0.49 -2.91 17.19
N SER A 423 -1.46 -3.11 16.30
CA SER A 423 -2.44 -2.08 15.97
C SER A 423 -3.33 -1.73 17.15
N ILE A 424 -3.80 -2.73 17.92
CA ILE A 424 -4.57 -2.50 19.13
C ILE A 424 -3.73 -1.71 20.15
N VAL A 425 -2.51 -2.15 20.44
CA VAL A 425 -1.65 -1.48 21.44
C VAL A 425 -1.37 -0.03 21.07
N PHE A 426 -0.93 0.24 19.83
CA PHE A 426 -0.61 1.61 19.40
C PHE A 426 -1.85 2.48 19.20
N GLY A 427 -2.99 1.90 18.77
CA GLY A 427 -4.27 2.60 18.73
C GLY A 427 -4.70 3.08 20.12
N PHE A 428 -4.55 2.24 21.15
CA PHE A 428 -4.79 2.65 22.54
C PHE A 428 -3.81 3.72 23.02
N ILE A 429 -2.52 3.61 22.70
CA ILE A 429 -1.52 4.63 23.05
C ILE A 429 -1.90 5.98 22.43
N ASN A 430 -2.25 6.03 21.14
CA ASN A 430 -2.67 7.26 20.47
C ASN A 430 -3.96 7.83 21.09
N CYS A 431 -4.93 6.98 21.41
CA CYS A 431 -6.15 7.39 22.11
C CYS A 431 -5.83 8.08 23.45
N VAL A 432 -4.97 7.47 24.28
CA VAL A 432 -4.56 8.04 25.56
C VAL A 432 -3.82 9.36 25.40
N ILE A 433 -2.91 9.46 24.41
CA ILE A 433 -2.17 10.69 24.11
C ILE A 433 -3.14 11.81 23.75
N ILE A 434 -4.08 11.57 22.83
CA ILE A 434 -5.05 12.60 22.42
C ILE A 434 -5.92 13.01 23.60
N LEU A 435 -6.48 12.05 24.36
CA LEU A 435 -7.34 12.38 25.51
C LEU A 435 -6.61 13.21 26.57
N THR A 436 -5.37 12.87 26.85
CA THR A 436 -4.54 13.56 27.86
C THR A 436 -4.14 14.95 27.40
N PHE A 437 -3.73 15.10 26.14
CA PHE A 437 -3.14 16.32 25.61
C PHE A 437 -4.08 17.16 24.72
N ARG A 438 -5.37 16.82 24.60
CA ARG A 438 -6.34 17.48 23.69
C ARG A 438 -6.31 19.02 23.74
N HIS A 439 -6.22 19.62 24.92
CA HIS A 439 -6.15 21.08 25.05
C HIS A 439 -4.79 21.64 24.63
N SER A 440 -3.70 20.96 24.97
CA SER A 440 -2.34 21.36 24.57
C SER A 440 -2.14 21.23 23.07
N LEU A 441 -2.68 20.17 22.45
CA LEU A 441 -2.68 19.96 21.01
C LEU A 441 -3.44 21.08 20.31
N ALA A 442 -4.64 21.44 20.77
CA ALA A 442 -5.40 22.55 20.19
C ALA A 442 -4.68 23.91 20.34
N LYS A 443 -4.06 24.15 21.50
CA LYS A 443 -3.26 25.37 21.78
C LYS A 443 -2.00 25.50 20.92
N LEU A 444 -1.54 24.43 20.29
CA LEU A 444 -0.41 24.50 19.36
C LEU A 444 -0.75 25.30 18.09
N TYR A 445 -2.02 25.32 17.70
CA TYR A 445 -2.48 25.90 16.44
C TYR A 445 -3.09 27.30 16.59
N THR A 446 -3.77 27.58 17.70
CA THR A 446 -4.45 28.87 17.90
C THR A 446 -4.39 29.31 19.36
N LYS A 447 -4.56 30.62 19.57
CA LYS A 447 -4.72 31.26 20.89
C LYS A 447 -6.18 31.57 21.22
N GLU A 448 -7.10 31.39 20.27
CA GLU A 448 -8.53 31.67 20.45
C GLU A 448 -9.19 30.58 21.30
N GLN A 449 -9.71 30.97 22.46
CA GLN A 449 -10.23 30.04 23.45
C GLN A 449 -11.45 29.26 22.95
N ASP A 450 -12.36 29.90 22.21
CA ASP A 450 -13.56 29.25 21.68
C ASP A 450 -13.21 28.10 20.70
N VAL A 451 -12.25 28.34 19.81
CA VAL A 451 -11.76 27.32 18.86
C VAL A 451 -11.07 26.18 19.60
N ILE A 452 -10.26 26.49 20.63
CA ILE A 452 -9.59 25.49 21.47
C ILE A 452 -10.60 24.58 22.15
N GLU A 453 -11.69 25.13 22.69
CA GLU A 453 -12.69 24.36 23.40
C GLU A 453 -13.50 23.45 22.47
N VAL A 454 -13.88 23.94 21.30
CA VAL A 454 -14.56 23.13 20.29
C VAL A 454 -13.65 22.00 19.80
N ALA A 455 -12.41 22.31 19.42
CA ALA A 455 -11.43 21.32 18.97
C ALA A 455 -11.16 20.27 20.06
N ALA A 456 -10.95 20.68 21.31
CA ALA A 456 -10.69 19.77 22.42
C ALA A 456 -11.88 18.86 22.76
N LYS A 457 -13.12 19.31 22.53
CA LYS A 457 -14.32 18.44 22.65
C LYS A 457 -14.36 17.39 21.55
N VAL A 458 -14.11 17.79 20.31
CA VAL A 458 -14.14 16.90 19.14
C VAL A 458 -12.98 15.89 19.17
N LEU A 459 -11.80 16.29 19.67
CA LEU A 459 -10.66 15.39 19.87
C LEU A 459 -10.96 14.22 20.81
N ILE A 460 -12.00 14.28 21.66
CA ILE A 460 -12.44 13.10 22.44
C ILE A 460 -12.95 12.00 21.48
N VAL A 461 -13.77 12.38 20.50
CA VAL A 461 -14.26 11.45 19.47
C VAL A 461 -13.12 11.03 18.55
N GLY A 462 -12.24 11.98 18.19
CA GLY A 462 -11.00 11.72 17.45
C GLY A 462 -10.08 10.71 18.15
N ALA A 463 -10.00 10.72 19.48
CA ALA A 463 -9.22 9.74 20.24
C ALA A 463 -9.79 8.33 20.12
N ALA A 464 -11.10 8.17 20.22
CA ALA A 464 -11.76 6.88 20.01
C ALA A 464 -11.64 6.41 18.54
N TYR A 465 -11.69 7.34 17.59
CA TYR A 465 -11.48 7.08 16.16
C TYR A 465 -10.11 6.41 15.92
N GLN A 466 -9.05 6.84 16.60
CA GLN A 466 -7.69 6.28 16.42
C GLN A 466 -7.59 4.76 16.67
N ILE A 467 -8.40 4.20 17.58
CA ILE A 467 -8.34 2.76 17.85
C ILE A 467 -8.81 1.96 16.63
N SER A 468 -9.98 2.32 16.11
CA SER A 468 -10.55 1.68 14.93
C SER A 468 -9.73 1.96 13.66
N ASP A 469 -9.13 3.14 13.59
CA ASP A 469 -8.28 3.56 12.48
C ASP A 469 -7.01 2.70 12.39
N PHE A 470 -6.33 2.49 13.52
CA PHE A 470 -5.18 1.58 13.59
C PHE A 470 -5.53 0.16 13.17
N ILE A 471 -6.66 -0.36 13.65
CA ILE A 471 -7.13 -1.70 13.29
C ILE A 471 -7.38 -1.77 11.78
N SER A 472 -8.15 -0.82 11.24
CA SER A 472 -8.48 -0.71 9.80
C SER A 472 -7.22 -0.60 8.93
N CYS A 473 -6.31 0.32 9.25
CA CYS A 473 -5.04 0.46 8.53
C CYS A 473 -4.23 -0.84 8.54
N SER A 474 -4.12 -1.47 9.71
CA SER A 474 -3.37 -2.71 9.87
C SER A 474 -4.00 -3.85 9.07
N THR A 475 -5.30 -4.09 9.19
CA THR A 475 -6.01 -5.15 8.47
C THR A 475 -6.07 -4.88 6.98
N GLY A 476 -6.19 -3.61 6.56
CA GLY A 476 -6.06 -3.20 5.17
C GLY A 476 -4.67 -3.52 4.61
N GLY A 477 -3.62 -3.33 5.42
CA GLY A 477 -2.25 -3.77 5.10
C GLY A 477 -2.16 -5.29 4.94
N VAL A 478 -2.78 -6.07 5.83
CA VAL A 478 -2.84 -7.53 5.68
C VAL A 478 -3.55 -7.95 4.40
N LEU A 479 -4.70 -7.34 4.08
CA LEU A 479 -5.45 -7.63 2.86
C LEU A 479 -4.64 -7.29 1.60
N ARG A 480 -3.87 -6.20 1.62
CA ARG A 480 -2.89 -5.89 0.56
C ARG A 480 -1.81 -6.97 0.46
N GLY A 481 -1.19 -7.37 1.56
CA GLY A 481 -0.17 -8.43 1.55
C GLY A 481 -0.71 -9.76 1.02
N GLN A 482 -1.99 -10.05 1.27
CA GLN A 482 -2.72 -11.21 0.75
C GLN A 482 -3.14 -11.12 -0.72
N GLY A 483 -3.05 -9.96 -1.37
CA GLY A 483 -3.60 -9.75 -2.71
C GLY A 483 -5.14 -9.66 -2.75
N ARG A 484 -5.79 -9.37 -1.62
CA ARG A 484 -7.24 -9.30 -1.44
C ARG A 484 -7.75 -7.87 -1.26
N GLN A 485 -7.12 -6.90 -1.92
CA GLN A 485 -7.45 -5.47 -1.85
C GLN A 485 -8.91 -5.18 -2.22
N TYR A 486 -9.52 -5.98 -3.10
CA TYR A 486 -10.93 -5.84 -3.47
C TYR A 486 -11.86 -5.80 -2.25
N ILE A 487 -11.59 -6.62 -1.22
CA ILE A 487 -12.39 -6.64 0.00
C ILE A 487 -12.25 -5.31 0.74
N GLY A 488 -11.01 -4.82 0.92
CA GLY A 488 -10.75 -3.54 1.58
C GLY A 488 -11.38 -2.37 0.83
N GLY A 489 -11.24 -2.33 -0.50
CA GLY A 489 -11.78 -1.27 -1.34
C GLY A 489 -13.30 -1.17 -1.27
N VAL A 490 -14.02 -2.29 -1.36
CA VAL A 490 -15.48 -2.31 -1.23
C VAL A 490 -15.93 -1.90 0.17
N LEU A 491 -15.27 -2.41 1.22
CA LEU A 491 -15.60 -2.05 2.59
C LEU A 491 -15.38 -0.56 2.86
N ASN A 492 -14.29 0.03 2.36
CA ASN A 492 -14.02 1.47 2.52
C ASN A 492 -15.05 2.32 1.76
N LEU A 493 -15.41 1.95 0.53
CA LEU A 493 -16.47 2.62 -0.24
C LEU A 493 -17.82 2.61 0.49
N VAL A 494 -18.25 1.44 0.95
CA VAL A 494 -19.52 1.29 1.69
C VAL A 494 -19.46 2.06 3.01
N GLY A 495 -18.37 1.88 3.76
CA GLY A 495 -18.18 2.54 5.06
C GLY A 495 -18.22 4.05 4.94
N TYR A 496 -17.37 4.64 4.10
CA TYR A 496 -17.26 6.10 4.04
C TYR A 496 -18.47 6.76 3.34
N TYR A 497 -18.95 6.23 2.23
CA TYR A 497 -20.00 6.92 1.45
C TYR A 497 -21.43 6.53 1.82
N LEU A 498 -21.68 5.27 2.19
CA LEU A 498 -23.03 4.82 2.54
C LEU A 498 -23.33 4.92 4.03
N ILE A 499 -22.30 5.00 4.88
CA ILE A 499 -22.46 5.10 6.34
C ILE A 499 -21.92 6.44 6.85
N ALA A 500 -20.65 6.76 6.63
CA ALA A 500 -20.02 7.92 7.28
C ALA A 500 -20.69 9.23 6.87
N LEU A 501 -20.79 9.53 5.57
CA LEU A 501 -21.34 10.79 5.10
C LEU A 501 -22.82 10.98 5.46
N PRO A 502 -23.73 10.00 5.26
CA PRO A 502 -25.12 10.14 5.68
C PRO A 502 -25.28 10.29 7.19
N CYS A 503 -24.57 9.49 8.00
CA CYS A 503 -24.61 9.61 9.45
C CYS A 503 -24.03 10.95 9.93
N ALA A 504 -22.92 11.40 9.35
CA ALA A 504 -22.31 12.69 9.65
C ALA A 504 -23.31 13.83 9.40
N TYR A 505 -23.96 13.84 8.23
CA TYR A 505 -24.97 14.83 7.89
C TYR A 505 -26.16 14.79 8.87
N TYR A 506 -26.67 13.59 9.16
CA TYR A 506 -27.79 13.41 10.09
C TYR A 506 -27.47 13.95 11.49
N PHE A 507 -26.34 13.53 12.08
CA PHE A 507 -25.99 13.97 13.43
C PHE A 507 -25.62 15.44 13.50
N ALA A 508 -24.90 15.97 12.50
CA ALA A 508 -24.47 17.36 12.51
C ALA A 508 -25.64 18.34 12.32
N PHE A 509 -26.49 18.12 11.31
CA PHE A 509 -27.49 19.10 10.89
C PHE A 509 -28.91 18.79 11.40
N ILE A 510 -29.30 17.51 11.48
CA ILE A 510 -30.66 17.12 11.91
C ILE A 510 -30.71 17.02 13.44
N CYS A 511 -29.76 16.29 14.05
CA CYS A 511 -29.65 16.22 15.51
C CYS A 511 -29.00 17.47 16.13
N LYS A 512 -28.51 18.40 15.31
CA LYS A 512 -27.85 19.66 15.74
C LYS A 512 -26.67 19.44 16.68
N LEU A 513 -25.90 18.37 16.45
CA LEU A 513 -24.66 18.08 17.20
C LEU A 513 -23.43 18.76 16.56
N GLU A 514 -23.64 19.59 15.53
CA GLU A 514 -22.62 20.40 14.86
C GLU A 514 -21.39 19.56 14.49
N LEU A 515 -20.18 20.03 14.84
CA LEU A 515 -18.94 19.37 14.48
C LEU A 515 -18.79 17.98 15.09
N ILE A 516 -19.25 17.79 16.33
CA ILE A 516 -19.18 16.48 16.99
C ILE A 516 -20.05 15.47 16.24
N GLY A 517 -21.20 15.91 15.71
CA GLY A 517 -22.06 15.09 14.86
C GLY A 517 -21.37 14.58 13.60
N LEU A 518 -20.57 15.43 12.94
CA LEU A 518 -19.80 15.01 11.77
C LEU A 518 -18.82 13.87 12.11
N TRP A 519 -18.14 13.99 13.25
CA TRP A 519 -17.19 12.98 13.73
C TRP A 519 -17.86 11.70 14.23
N TYR A 520 -19.10 11.77 14.73
CA TYR A 520 -19.88 10.56 15.02
C TYR A 520 -20.16 9.73 13.76
N GLY A 521 -20.43 10.36 12.62
CA GLY A 521 -20.55 9.64 11.35
C GLY A 521 -19.27 8.86 11.01
N MET A 522 -18.11 9.51 11.15
CA MET A 522 -16.81 8.91 10.84
C MET A 522 -16.47 7.71 11.73
N ILE A 523 -16.65 7.84 13.05
CA ILE A 523 -16.32 6.75 13.97
C ILE A 523 -17.25 5.54 13.78
N ILE A 524 -18.54 5.75 13.51
CA ILE A 524 -19.50 4.66 13.25
C ILE A 524 -19.08 3.88 12.01
N ALA A 525 -18.79 4.58 10.92
CA ALA A 525 -18.33 3.95 9.68
C ALA A 525 -17.02 3.19 9.88
N LEU A 526 -16.05 3.81 10.57
CA LEU A 526 -14.75 3.18 10.78
C LEU A 526 -14.83 1.96 11.70
N LEU A 527 -15.74 1.95 12.68
CA LEU A 527 -16.03 0.74 13.46
C LEU A 527 -16.52 -0.38 12.55
N VAL A 528 -17.50 -0.11 11.67
CA VAL A 528 -18.00 -1.10 10.71
C VAL A 528 -16.89 -1.61 9.78
N VAL A 529 -16.09 -0.71 9.22
CA VAL A 529 -14.97 -1.06 8.33
C VAL A 529 -13.92 -1.89 9.05
N SER A 530 -13.45 -1.44 10.22
CA SER A 530 -12.39 -2.11 10.99
C SER A 530 -12.81 -3.50 11.45
N PHE A 531 -14.03 -3.68 11.99
CA PHE A 531 -14.52 -5.02 12.37
C PHE A 531 -14.72 -5.93 11.16
N SER A 532 -15.21 -5.40 10.04
CA SER A 532 -15.40 -6.19 8.81
C SER A 532 -14.06 -6.64 8.23
N GLN A 533 -13.10 -5.74 8.11
CA GLN A 533 -11.75 -6.08 7.63
C GLN A 533 -11.05 -7.06 8.59
N LEU A 534 -11.20 -6.88 9.91
CA LEU A 534 -10.68 -7.80 10.91
C LEU A 534 -11.29 -9.21 10.74
N TYR A 535 -12.60 -9.30 10.55
CA TYR A 535 -13.29 -10.57 10.28
C TYR A 535 -12.71 -11.28 9.05
N PHE A 536 -12.60 -10.59 7.91
CA PHE A 536 -12.03 -11.17 6.69
C PHE A 536 -10.55 -11.52 6.79
N THR A 537 -9.81 -10.82 7.66
CA THR A 537 -8.40 -11.08 7.94
C THR A 537 -8.24 -12.35 8.76
N VAL A 538 -9.00 -12.49 9.86
CA VAL A 538 -8.92 -13.64 10.78
C VAL A 538 -9.47 -14.92 10.12
N THR A 539 -10.50 -14.80 9.28
CA THR A 539 -11.12 -15.94 8.57
C THR A 539 -10.44 -16.28 7.23
N SER A 540 -9.24 -15.73 6.97
CA SER A 540 -8.52 -15.98 5.72
C SER A 540 -8.21 -17.46 5.51
N ASN A 541 -8.56 -17.99 4.34
CA ASN A 541 -8.09 -19.31 3.90
C ASN A 541 -6.66 -19.16 3.36
N TRP A 542 -5.68 -19.45 4.21
CA TRP A 542 -4.26 -19.26 3.92
C TRP A 542 -3.73 -20.20 2.84
N ASP A 543 -4.24 -21.43 2.77
CA ASP A 543 -3.80 -22.42 1.80
C ASP A 543 -4.19 -21.96 0.39
N LYS A 544 -5.44 -21.53 0.23
CA LYS A 544 -5.93 -20.93 -1.03
C LYS A 544 -5.11 -19.69 -1.45
N ILE A 545 -4.79 -18.80 -0.51
CA ILE A 545 -4.02 -17.58 -0.81
C ILE A 545 -2.60 -17.92 -1.29
N ILE A 546 -1.97 -18.92 -0.67
CA ILE A 546 -0.63 -19.38 -1.06
C ILE A 546 -0.68 -20.07 -2.43
N ASP A 547 -1.67 -20.93 -2.67
CA ASP A 547 -1.85 -21.61 -3.95
C ASP A 547 -2.07 -20.61 -5.10
N GLU A 548 -2.91 -19.59 -4.89
CA GLU A 548 -3.11 -18.51 -5.85
C GLU A 548 -1.78 -17.79 -6.14
N CYS A 549 -1.06 -17.34 -5.11
CA CYS A 549 0.23 -16.67 -5.23
C CYS A 549 1.27 -17.50 -6.02
N VAL A 550 1.40 -18.79 -5.70
CA VAL A 550 2.36 -19.70 -6.35
C VAL A 550 1.95 -19.96 -7.81
N SER A 551 0.67 -20.21 -8.07
CA SER A 551 0.16 -20.45 -9.42
C SER A 551 0.35 -19.25 -10.34
N GLU A 552 0.15 -18.04 -9.81
CA GLU A 552 0.37 -16.80 -10.53
C GLU A 552 1.86 -16.57 -10.83
N GLY A 553 2.75 -16.86 -9.87
CA GLY A 553 4.20 -16.79 -10.09
C GLY A 553 4.69 -17.72 -11.21
N ILE A 554 4.14 -18.94 -11.29
CA ILE A 554 4.44 -19.90 -12.37
C ILE A 554 3.95 -19.39 -13.74
N ALA A 555 2.75 -18.82 -13.80
CA ALA A 555 2.21 -18.25 -15.03
C ALA A 555 3.06 -17.07 -15.53
N ASP A 556 3.53 -16.21 -14.61
CA ASP A 556 4.40 -15.10 -14.95
C ASP A 556 5.77 -15.57 -15.45
N GLU A 557 6.37 -16.61 -14.86
CA GLU A 557 7.60 -17.25 -15.39
C GLU A 557 7.39 -17.88 -16.77
N GLY A 558 6.29 -18.61 -16.97
CA GLY A 558 5.97 -19.25 -18.25
C GLY A 558 5.79 -18.23 -19.37
N ASN A 559 5.17 -17.09 -19.09
CA ASN A 559 5.04 -16.02 -20.07
C ASN A 559 6.40 -15.40 -20.41
N LEU A 560 7.29 -15.24 -19.42
CA LEU A 560 8.64 -14.72 -19.65
C LEU A 560 9.50 -15.66 -20.52
N THR A 561 9.36 -16.98 -20.36
CA THR A 561 10.08 -17.96 -21.19
C THR A 561 9.53 -18.02 -22.61
N ILE A 562 8.20 -17.98 -22.79
CA ILE A 562 7.57 -17.90 -24.12
C ILE A 562 8.03 -16.65 -24.86
N ASP A 563 8.00 -15.48 -24.19
CA ASP A 563 8.47 -14.22 -24.78
C ASP A 563 9.96 -14.32 -25.16
N ALA A 564 10.81 -14.92 -24.33
CA ALA A 564 12.22 -15.14 -24.66
C ALA A 564 12.44 -16.08 -25.86
N HIS A 565 11.67 -17.17 -25.96
CA HIS A 565 11.75 -18.10 -27.10
C HIS A 565 11.20 -17.51 -28.39
N SER A 566 10.18 -16.65 -28.32
CA SER A 566 9.64 -15.92 -29.48
C SER A 566 10.61 -14.85 -30.03
N LEU A 567 11.61 -14.44 -29.23
CA LEU A 567 12.65 -13.48 -29.60
C LEU A 567 13.90 -14.14 -30.21
N LEU A 568 14.04 -15.46 -30.09
CA LEU A 568 15.07 -16.20 -30.82
C LEU A 568 14.53 -16.49 -32.23
N PRO A 569 15.14 -15.95 -33.31
CA PRO A 569 14.76 -16.37 -34.64
C PRO A 569 15.01 -17.88 -34.76
N SER A 570 14.07 -18.58 -35.37
CA SER A 570 14.16 -20.00 -35.72
C SER A 570 15.40 -20.29 -36.58
N MET A 571 16.57 -20.43 -35.95
CA MET A 571 17.78 -20.97 -36.55
C MET A 571 18.03 -22.37 -35.99
N SER A 572 17.14 -23.31 -36.31
CA SER A 572 17.44 -24.74 -36.16
C SER A 572 16.57 -25.59 -37.09
N SER A 573 16.82 -25.49 -38.39
CA SER A 573 16.58 -26.52 -39.41
C SER A 573 16.94 -25.88 -40.74
N THR A 574 18.15 -26.04 -41.28
CA THR A 574 18.44 -27.19 -42.14
C THR A 574 19.95 -27.19 -42.43
N ILE A 575 20.72 -28.05 -41.79
CA ILE A 575 21.96 -28.62 -42.36
C ILE A 575 21.96 -30.10 -41.94
N VAL A 576 21.47 -30.94 -42.82
CA VAL A 576 21.82 -32.37 -42.88
C VAL A 576 22.49 -32.54 -44.24
N VAL A 577 23.62 -33.26 -44.21
CA VAL A 577 24.53 -33.61 -45.31
C VAL A 577 23.80 -34.06 -46.57
#